data_AF-A0A954PPC4-F1
#
_entry.id   AF-A0A954PPC4-F1
#
_cell.length_a   1.000
_cell.length_b   1.000
_cell.length_c   1.000
_cell.angle_alpha   90.00
_cell.angle_beta   90.00
_cell.angle_gamma   90.00
#
_symmetry.space_group_name_H-M   'P 1'
#
loop_
_entity.id
_entity.type
_entity.pdbx_description
1 polymer ?
#
loop_
_entity_poly.entity_id
_entity_poly.type
_entity_poly.pdbx_seq_one_letter_code
_entity_poly.pdbx_strand_id
1 'polypeptide(L)' 'MIQVNLKNLIERLNPTCKRSLEGAAGLCLSRTNYNVEIEHWLMKLLEDGQSDIALCLKAFDVDLSQLQRDL' A
#
# COMPACT_ATOMS: atom_id res chain seq x y z
N MET A 1 19.23 -19.25 -4.66
CA MET A 1 18.03 -18.40 -4.46
C MET A 1 18.43 -17.33 -3.45
N ILE A 2 18.36 -16.04 -3.80
CA ILE A 2 18.70 -14.97 -2.85
C ILE A 2 17.63 -15.01 -1.75
N GLN A 3 18.03 -15.33 -0.52
CA GLN A 3 17.13 -15.34 0.61
C GLN A 3 16.89 -13.89 1.04
N VAL A 4 15.78 -13.33 0.57
CA VAL A 4 15.38 -11.97 0.91
C VAL A 4 14.94 -11.95 2.36
N ASN A 5 15.66 -11.19 3.20
CA ASN A 5 15.26 -10.95 4.58
C ASN A 5 14.15 -9.88 4.60
N LEU A 6 12.90 -10.33 4.76
CA LEU A 6 11.73 -9.46 4.76
C LEU A 6 11.81 -8.36 5.83
N LYS A 7 12.33 -8.68 7.02
CA LYS A 7 12.51 -7.70 8.09
C LYS A 7 13.43 -6.55 7.64
N ASN A 8 14.55 -6.87 6.99
CA ASN A 8 15.47 -5.86 6.47
C ASN A 8 14.83 -4.98 5.39
N LEU A 9 13.93 -5.53 4.55
CA LEU A 9 13.20 -4.72 3.58
C LEU A 9 12.21 -3.76 4.24
N ILE A 10 11.44 -4.25 5.22
CA ILE A 10 10.47 -3.43 5.96
C ILE A 10 11.17 -2.31 6.73
N GLU A 11 12.35 -2.56 7.29
CA GLU A 11 13.15 -1.55 7.99
C GLU A 11 13.68 -0.43 7.08
N ARG A 12 13.71 -0.64 5.76
CA ARG A 12 14.10 0.37 4.78
C ARG A 12 12.96 1.27 4.33
N LEU A 13 11.72 0.92 4.66
CA LEU A 13 10.56 1.73 4.32
C LEU A 13 10.57 3.03 5.13
N ASN A 14 10.13 4.12 4.50
CA ASN A 14 9.85 5.35 5.21
C ASN A 14 8.63 5.15 6.16
N PRO A 15 8.40 6.07 7.13
CA PRO A 15 7.30 5.93 8.09
C PRO A 15 5.91 5.79 7.46
N THR A 16 5.63 6.50 6.37
CA THR A 16 4.33 6.45 5.65
C THR A 16 4.10 5.08 5.01
N CYS A 17 5.09 4.57 4.29
CA CYS A 17 5.08 3.26 3.66
C CYS A 17 4.98 2.13 4.69
N LYS A 18 5.69 2.24 5.81
CA LYS A 18 5.64 1.25 6.89
C LYS A 18 4.25 1.20 7.55
N ARG A 19 3.70 2.36 7.92
CA ARG A 19 2.37 2.45 8.56
C ARG A 19 1.26 1.95 7.63
N SER A 20 1.31 2.31 6.34
CA SER A 20 0.34 1.82 5.36
C SER A 20 0.45 0.30 5.15
N LEU A 21 1.66 -0.27 5.18
CA LEU A 21 1.85 -1.73 5.10
C LEU A 21 1.28 -2.46 6.32
N GLU A 22 1.46 -1.92 7.52
CA GLU A 22 0.83 -2.43 8.74
C GLU A 22 -0.71 -2.39 8.63
N GLY A 23 -1.25 -1.27 8.11
CA GLY A 23 -2.67 -1.15 7.80
C GLY A 23 -3.15 -2.14 6.74
N ALA A 24 -2.31 -2.47 5.75
CA ALA A 24 -2.62 -3.39 4.66
C ALA A 24 -2.71 -4.82 5.18
N ALA A 25 -1.84 -5.19 6.13
CA ALA A 25 -1.92 -6.46 6.85
C ALA A 25 -3.24 -6.57 7.66
N GLY A 26 -3.64 -5.48 8.31
CA GLY A 26 -4.94 -5.40 8.98
C GLY A 26 -6.12 -5.57 8.02
N LEU A 27 -6.07 -4.91 6.86
CA LEU A 27 -7.09 -5.04 5.81
C LEU A 27 -7.18 -6.47 5.26
N CYS A 28 -6.03 -7.07 4.93
CA CYS A 28 -5.91 -8.46 4.50
C CYS A 28 -6.59 -9.42 5.48
N LEU A 29 -6.29 -9.29 6.77
CA LEU A 29 -6.89 -10.11 7.82
C LEU A 29 -8.41 -9.89 7.91
N SER A 30 -8.86 -8.63 7.84
CA SER A 30 -10.30 -8.30 7.91
C SER A 30 -11.11 -8.87 6.75
N ARG A 31 -10.48 -9.07 5.59
CA ARG A 31 -11.07 -9.69 4.39
C ARG A 31 -10.83 -11.19 4.31
N THR A 32 -10.23 -11.80 5.33
CA THR A 32 -9.88 -13.24 5.36
C THR A 32 -8.97 -13.70 4.22
N ASN A 33 -8.16 -12.78 3.70
CA ASN A 33 -7.17 -13.08 2.66
C ASN A 33 -5.94 -13.72 3.30
N TYR A 34 -5.31 -14.68 2.59
CA TYR A 34 -4.15 -15.41 3.09
C TYR A 34 -2.84 -14.61 3.01
N ASN A 35 -2.73 -13.76 2.00
CA ASN A 35 -1.51 -13.01 1.69
C ASN A 35 -1.79 -11.51 1.63
N VAL A 36 -0.86 -10.72 2.16
CA VAL A 36 -0.85 -9.28 1.96
C VAL A 36 -0.35 -9.00 0.54
N GLU A 37 -1.30 -8.82 -0.37
CA GLU A 37 -1.02 -8.45 -1.76
C GLU A 37 -0.87 -6.92 -1.93
N ILE A 38 -0.33 -6.50 -3.08
CA ILE A 38 -0.03 -5.10 -3.40
C ILE A 38 -1.28 -4.20 -3.35
N GLU A 39 -2.43 -4.73 -3.72
CA GLU A 39 -3.71 -4.03 -3.76
C GLU A 39 -4.11 -3.52 -2.37
N HIS A 40 -3.87 -4.34 -1.32
CA HIS A 40 -4.11 -3.93 0.06
C HIS A 40 -3.23 -2.74 0.44
N TRP A 41 -1.98 -2.74 -0.02
CA TRP A 41 -1.02 -1.70 0.32
C TRP A 41 -1.29 -0.40 -0.44
N LEU A 42 -1.58 -0.49 -1.73
CA LEU A 42 -2.01 0.64 -2.54
C LEU A 42 -3.27 1.26 -1.95
N MET A 43 -4.28 0.46 -1.60
CA MET A 43 -5.50 0.97 -0.99
C MET A 43 -5.21 1.75 0.30
N LYS A 44 -4.26 1.29 1.13
CA LYS A 44 -3.83 2.01 2.34
C LYS A 44 -2.96 3.24 2.10
N LEU A 45 -2.13 3.25 1.06
CA LEU A 45 -1.37 4.44 0.68
C LEU A 45 -2.31 5.56 0.18
N LEU A 46 -3.38 5.18 -0.54
CA LEU A 46 -4.37 6.12 -1.06
C LEU A 46 -5.26 6.77 0.01
N GLU A 47 -5.28 6.24 1.24
CA GLU A 47 -5.97 6.89 2.38
C GLU A 47 -5.27 8.18 2.81
N ASP A 48 -3.96 8.32 2.56
CA ASP A 48 -3.20 9.54 2.78
C ASP A 48 -3.14 10.36 1.48
N GLY A 49 -3.91 11.44 1.42
CA GLY A 49 -3.94 12.36 0.29
C GLY A 49 -2.64 13.15 0.05
N GLN A 50 -1.64 13.02 0.93
CA GLN A 50 -0.30 13.58 0.76
C GLN A 50 0.77 12.51 0.48
N SER A 51 0.36 11.24 0.33
CA SER A 51 1.29 10.19 -0.10
C SER A 51 1.77 10.45 -1.53
N ASP A 52 2.98 9.99 -1.83
CA ASP A 52 3.57 10.15 -3.17
C ASP A 52 2.65 9.58 -4.26
N ILE A 53 1.98 8.46 -4.01
CA ILE A 53 1.05 7.87 -4.99
C ILE A 53 -0.19 8.75 -5.21
N ALA A 54 -0.78 9.31 -4.15
CA ALA A 54 -1.92 10.22 -4.29
C ALA A 54 -1.53 11.49 -5.06
N LEU A 55 -0.34 12.03 -4.81
CA LEU A 55 0.20 13.18 -5.53
C LEU A 55 0.49 12.84 -7.00
N CYS A 56 1.05 11.66 -7.29
CA CYS A 56 1.27 11.19 -8.66
C CYS A 56 -0.06 11.04 -9.41
N LEU A 57 -1.07 10.40 -8.83
CA LEU A 57 -2.38 10.24 -9.48
C LEU A 57 -2.99 11.59 -9.84
N LYS A 58 -2.91 12.56 -8.92
CA LYS A 58 -3.34 13.94 -9.19
C LYS A 58 -2.54 14.61 -10.31
N ALA A 59 -1.22 14.42 -10.34
CA ALA A 59 -0.34 15.01 -11.36
C ALA A 59 -0.58 14.44 -12.77
N PHE A 60 -1.02 13.18 -12.86
CA PHE A 60 -1.32 12.49 -14.12
C PHE A 60 -2.81 12.44 -14.45
N ASP A 61 -3.65 13.18 -13.73
CA ASP A 61 -5.11 13.23 -13.91
C ASP A 61 -5.78 11.84 -13.88
N VAL A 62 -5.29 10.97 -13.00
CA VAL A 62 -5.88 9.65 -12.77
C VAL A 62 -7.01 9.76 -11.74
N ASP A 63 -8.20 9.28 -12.10
CA ASP A 63 -9.35 9.26 -11.21
C ASP A 63 -9.11 8.29 -10.03
N LEU A 64 -8.94 8.87 -8.83
CA LEU A 64 -8.74 8.15 -7.59
C LEU A 64 -9.90 7.21 -7.25
N SER A 65 -11.14 7.66 -7.46
CA SER A 65 -12.33 6.87 -7.13
C SER A 65 -12.47 5.68 -8.07
N GLN A 66 -12.09 5.82 -9.33
CA GLN A 66 -12.04 4.72 -10.28
C GLN A 66 -10.97 3.70 -9.87
N LEU A 67 -9.74 4.16 -9.60
CA LEU A 67 -8.67 3.26 -9.16
C LEU A 67 -9.04 2.50 -7.88
N GLN A 68 -9.65 3.17 -6.90
CA GLN A 68 -10.09 2.53 -5.66
C GLN A 68 -11.18 1.44 -5.86
N ARG A 69 -11.97 1.53 -6.94
CA ARG A 69 -12.94 0.48 -7.29
C ARG A 69 -12.29 -0.72 -7.97
N ASP A 70 -11.19 -0.48 -8.68
CA ASP A 70 -10.48 -1.52 -9.43
C ASP A 70 -9.53 -2.35 -8.54
N LEU A 71 -9.18 -1.84 -7.35
CA LEU A 71 -8.38 -2.50 -6.30
C LEU A 71 -9.25 -3.29 -5.29
#